data_AF-A0A9W6BV39-F1
#
_entry.id   AF-A0A9W6BV39-F1
#
_cell.length_a   1.000
_cell.length_b   1.000
_cell.length_c   1.000
_cell.angle_alpha   90.00
_cell.angle_beta   90.00
_cell.angle_gamma   90.00
#
_symmetry.space_group_name_H-M   'P 1'
#
loop_
_entity.id
_entity.type
_entity.pdbx_description
1 polymer ?
#
loop_
_entity_poly.entity_id
_entity_poly.type
_entity_poly.pdbx_seq_one_letter_code
_entity_poly.pdbx_strand_id
1 'polypeptide(L)'
;MLALPSLGRLRSGERGGRDLLRNQPNLLGALHFMSLNMRIATTVINARVVRRAIWTSAPAGFRHCHSRSSVQPAAAYHQQSTMAPKIIYFPVRGRAEVMKLAIVASGDDFELEQVNFQDMKAHPELYPFGQCPRLVDGDNDMVQSNAIIRYLGRKYGLYGKSEKETIAVDEILEGVESLRCKYLTLIYQDQLATKDAYWTSHGDPASVDSRNGGAHLLYFSRLLARNKEAGGGGGKAFVGSGLTLADLAVYDIVDLHVRIFGDQMQAAYPDLLSFHSAISELPGIKDYLASPRRLAAVNGNNLG
;
A
#
# COMPACT_ATOMS: atom_id res chain seq x y z
N MET A 1 -67.35 39.98 13.74
CA MET A 1 -68.29 39.88 14.87
C MET A 1 -69.00 38.55 14.73
N LEU A 2 -68.73 37.58 15.62
CA LEU A 2 -69.50 36.33 15.85
C LEU A 2 -69.49 35.32 14.66
N ALA A 3 -69.45 33.99 14.79
CA ALA A 3 -69.47 33.05 15.91
C ALA A 3 -69.04 31.64 15.41
N LEU A 4 -68.49 30.82 16.31
CA LEU A 4 -68.62 29.34 16.29
C LEU A 4 -70.09 28.96 16.62
N PRO A 5 -70.67 27.78 16.28
CA PRO A 5 -70.12 26.47 16.67
C PRO A 5 -70.55 25.22 15.85
N SER A 6 -69.93 24.06 16.12
CA SER A 6 -70.59 22.87 16.73
C SER A 6 -69.90 21.53 16.38
N LEU A 7 -69.70 20.74 17.43
CA LEU A 7 -69.32 19.32 17.42
C LEU A 7 -70.56 18.45 17.13
N GLY A 8 -70.39 17.33 16.40
CA GLY A 8 -71.44 16.32 16.35
C GLY A 8 -71.19 15.07 15.48
N ARG A 9 -70.88 13.97 16.19
CA ARG A 9 -71.23 12.56 15.91
C ARG A 9 -70.39 11.72 14.93
N LEU A 10 -69.67 10.78 15.55
CA LEU A 10 -69.41 9.43 15.05
C LEU A 10 -70.72 8.66 14.81
N ARG A 11 -70.86 8.03 13.64
CA ARG A 11 -71.64 6.81 13.43
C ARG A 11 -70.94 5.88 12.45
N SER A 12 -70.91 4.62 12.86
CA SER A 12 -70.44 3.43 12.17
C SER A 12 -71.28 3.08 10.94
N GLY A 13 -70.64 2.49 9.93
CA GLY A 13 -71.29 1.90 8.77
C GLY A 13 -70.29 1.09 7.95
N GLU A 14 -70.26 -0.23 8.17
CA GLU A 14 -69.53 -1.20 7.38
C GLU A 14 -70.09 -1.31 5.94
N ARG A 15 -69.22 -1.37 4.93
CA ARG A 15 -69.04 -2.52 4.01
C ARG A 15 -68.34 -2.11 2.70
N GLY A 16 -67.30 -2.88 2.36
CA GLY A 16 -67.04 -3.31 0.98
C GLY A 16 -65.84 -2.70 0.28
N GLY A 17 -64.77 -3.49 0.14
CA GLY A 17 -63.70 -3.21 -0.85
C GLY A 17 -62.38 -3.89 -0.51
N ARG A 18 -62.21 -5.12 -0.97
CA ARG A 18 -60.96 -5.93 -1.04
C ARG A 18 -59.83 -5.07 -1.60
N ASP A 19 -58.57 -5.09 -1.19
CA ASP A 19 -57.62 -6.16 -0.87
C ASP A 19 -56.47 -5.52 -0.07
N LEU A 20 -55.82 -6.27 0.84
CA LEU A 20 -54.39 -6.15 1.22
C LEU A 20 -54.12 -6.85 2.57
N LEU A 21 -54.36 -8.16 2.66
CA LEU A 21 -53.74 -8.99 3.70
C LEU A 21 -53.53 -10.41 3.18
N ARG A 22 -52.31 -10.68 2.70
CA ARG A 22 -51.73 -12.02 2.72
C ARG A 22 -50.22 -11.93 3.01
N ASN A 23 -49.87 -12.56 4.11
CA ASN A 23 -48.57 -13.16 4.44
C ASN A 23 -47.40 -12.23 4.81
N GLN A 24 -47.29 -11.97 6.12
CA GLN A 24 -46.00 -12.09 6.83
C GLN A 24 -45.72 -13.59 7.07
N PRO A 25 -44.45 -14.02 7.22
CA PRO A 25 -44.06 -14.29 8.61
C PRO A 25 -42.58 -14.02 8.97
N ASN A 26 -42.45 -13.64 10.24
CA ASN A 26 -41.41 -14.04 11.22
C ASN A 26 -40.13 -13.21 11.37
N LEU A 27 -40.19 -12.39 12.42
CA LEU A 27 -39.15 -11.74 13.22
C LEU A 27 -38.22 -12.74 13.96
N LEU A 28 -37.82 -13.84 13.33
CA LEU A 28 -36.91 -14.85 13.91
C LEU A 28 -35.63 -15.09 13.08
N GLY A 29 -35.31 -14.21 12.13
CA GLY A 29 -34.11 -14.30 11.27
C GLY A 29 -32.94 -13.39 11.68
N ALA A 30 -33.13 -12.45 12.62
CA ALA A 30 -32.14 -11.42 12.96
C ALA A 30 -31.37 -11.69 14.28
N LEU A 31 -31.53 -12.87 14.88
CA LEU A 31 -30.88 -13.26 16.14
C LEU A 31 -30.01 -14.53 16.02
N HIS A 32 -29.60 -14.90 14.80
CA HIS A 32 -28.79 -16.10 14.54
C HIS A 32 -27.45 -15.86 13.83
N PHE A 33 -26.98 -14.61 13.74
CA PHE A 33 -25.64 -14.28 13.21
C PHE A 33 -24.80 -13.39 14.16
N MET A 34 -25.14 -13.38 15.45
CA MET A 34 -24.37 -12.70 16.52
C MET A 34 -24.01 -13.63 17.71
N SER A 35 -24.01 -14.96 17.56
CA SER A 35 -23.65 -15.89 18.65
C SER A 35 -22.46 -16.81 18.39
N LEU A 36 -21.63 -16.54 17.38
CA LEU A 36 -20.40 -17.31 17.11
C LEU A 36 -19.20 -16.39 16.96
N ASN A 37 -18.80 -15.70 18.04
CA ASN A 37 -17.43 -15.22 18.30
C ASN A 37 -17.28 -14.54 19.68
N MET A 38 -17.93 -15.09 20.72
CA MET A 38 -17.72 -14.61 22.09
C MET A 38 -17.70 -15.76 23.11
N ARG A 39 -16.96 -16.84 22.79
CA ARG A 39 -16.62 -17.94 23.71
C ARG A 39 -15.26 -18.58 23.38
N ILE A 40 -14.19 -17.79 23.39
CA ILE A 40 -12.83 -18.26 23.76
C ILE A 40 -12.17 -17.13 24.57
N ALA A 41 -12.73 -16.85 25.73
CA ALA A 41 -12.05 -16.11 26.78
C ALA A 41 -12.74 -16.47 28.09
N THR A 42 -11.94 -16.80 29.10
CA THR A 42 -12.35 -17.20 30.46
C THR A 42 -12.65 -18.69 30.63
N THR A 43 -11.62 -19.47 30.96
CA THR A 43 -11.51 -20.28 32.21
C THR A 43 -10.28 -21.19 32.12
N VAL A 44 -9.13 -20.76 32.66
CA VAL A 44 -8.33 -21.58 33.60
C VAL A 44 -7.69 -20.61 34.59
N ILE A 45 -8.20 -20.67 35.81
CA ILE A 45 -7.76 -19.96 37.00
C ILE A 45 -6.69 -20.82 37.71
N ASN A 46 -5.64 -20.14 38.17
CA ASN A 46 -4.73 -20.46 39.28
C ASN A 46 -4.20 -21.89 39.49
N ALA A 47 -2.87 -22.02 39.37
CA ALA A 47 -2.07 -22.69 40.38
C ALA A 47 -0.69 -22.02 40.51
N ARG A 48 -0.50 -21.22 41.56
CA ARG A 48 0.81 -20.88 42.14
C ARG A 48 0.99 -21.71 43.42
N VAL A 49 2.25 -21.87 43.84
CA VAL A 49 2.78 -22.53 45.07
C VAL A 49 3.06 -24.03 44.82
N VAL A 50 4.32 -24.52 44.84
CA VAL A 50 5.17 -24.82 46.01
C VAL A 50 6.68 -24.94 45.62
N ARG A 51 7.54 -24.17 46.32
CA ARG A 51 8.91 -24.39 46.86
C ARG A 51 10.06 -25.11 46.08
N ARG A 52 11.12 -24.32 45.81
CA ARG A 52 12.52 -24.33 46.34
C ARG A 52 13.21 -25.64 46.78
N ALA A 53 14.47 -25.83 46.31
CA ALA A 53 15.70 -26.43 46.92
C ALA A 53 16.38 -27.46 45.97
N ILE A 54 17.57 -27.22 45.38
CA ILE A 54 18.96 -27.19 45.92
C ILE A 54 19.61 -28.59 46.01
N TRP A 55 20.66 -28.77 45.18
CA TRP A 55 21.86 -29.65 45.24
C TRP A 55 21.73 -31.16 44.97
N THR A 56 22.59 -31.69 44.07
CA THR A 56 23.87 -32.34 44.42
C THR A 56 24.76 -32.67 43.19
N SER A 57 26.04 -32.31 43.32
CA SER A 57 27.27 -32.99 42.86
C SER A 57 27.56 -33.30 41.37
N ALA A 58 28.65 -32.71 40.89
CA ALA A 58 29.46 -33.11 39.73
C ALA A 58 30.19 -34.47 39.94
N PRO A 59 30.92 -34.99 38.93
CA PRO A 59 32.36 -34.75 38.96
C PRO A 59 33.00 -34.40 37.61
N ALA A 60 34.23 -33.94 37.74
CA ALA A 60 35.08 -33.31 36.74
C ALA A 60 35.77 -34.30 35.78
N GLY A 61 36.14 -33.79 34.61
CA GLY A 61 37.13 -34.42 33.75
C GLY A 61 37.05 -33.94 32.31
N PHE A 62 37.82 -32.91 31.97
CA PHE A 62 38.75 -32.89 30.82
C PHE A 62 39.28 -31.46 30.64
N ARG A 63 40.59 -31.29 30.85
CA ARG A 63 41.36 -30.14 30.36
C ARG A 63 41.89 -30.53 28.97
N HIS A 64 41.68 -29.70 27.95
CA HIS A 64 42.78 -29.22 27.11
C HIS A 64 42.37 -28.15 26.07
N CYS A 65 43.28 -27.18 25.97
CA CYS A 65 43.75 -26.47 24.78
C CYS A 65 42.89 -25.40 24.08
N HIS A 66 43.59 -24.30 23.80
CA HIS A 66 43.16 -23.11 23.08
C HIS A 66 42.80 -23.39 21.62
N SER A 67 41.73 -22.76 21.12
CA SER A 67 41.85 -21.75 20.07
C SER A 67 40.53 -20.99 19.95
N ARG A 68 40.59 -19.66 19.95
CA ARG A 68 39.47 -18.83 19.48
C ARG A 68 39.42 -18.99 17.96
N SER A 69 38.49 -19.77 17.44
CA SER A 69 38.08 -19.62 16.04
C SER A 69 37.07 -18.47 15.98
N SER A 70 37.55 -17.30 15.58
CA SER A 70 36.68 -16.25 15.06
C SER A 70 36.08 -16.76 13.75
N VAL A 71 34.87 -17.30 13.81
CA VAL A 71 34.07 -17.51 12.60
C VAL A 71 33.64 -16.13 12.13
N GLN A 72 34.40 -15.56 11.19
CA GLN A 72 33.89 -14.48 10.37
C GLN A 72 32.77 -15.06 9.50
N PRO A 73 31.57 -14.45 9.45
CA PRO A 73 30.59 -14.87 8.45
C PRO A 73 31.18 -14.51 7.08
N ALA A 74 31.37 -15.53 6.24
CA ALA A 74 31.71 -15.34 4.85
C ALA A 74 30.61 -14.50 4.20
N ALA A 75 30.94 -13.27 3.81
CA ALA A 75 30.12 -12.51 2.88
C ALA A 75 30.07 -13.32 1.58
N ALA A 76 28.94 -13.98 1.33
CA ALA A 76 28.67 -14.59 0.04
C ALA A 76 28.63 -13.45 -0.98
N TYR A 77 29.74 -13.23 -1.68
CA TYR A 77 29.76 -12.45 -2.90
C TYR A 77 28.86 -13.17 -3.91
N HIS A 78 27.61 -12.74 -4.02
CA HIS A 78 26.82 -13.02 -5.21
C HIS A 78 27.59 -12.45 -6.40
N GLN A 79 27.94 -13.30 -7.37
CA GLN A 79 28.40 -12.85 -8.66
C GLN A 79 27.28 -11.97 -9.25
N GLN A 80 27.44 -10.66 -9.19
CA GLN A 80 26.56 -9.73 -9.88
C GLN A 80 26.69 -10.03 -11.37
N SER A 81 25.57 -10.44 -11.98
CA SER A 81 25.40 -10.35 -13.42
C SER A 81 25.85 -8.96 -13.87
N THR A 82 26.78 -8.90 -14.82
CA THR A 82 27.32 -7.64 -15.36
C THR A 82 26.34 -6.92 -16.29
N MET A 83 25.17 -7.50 -16.54
CA MET A 83 24.14 -6.93 -17.41
C MET A 83 23.14 -6.13 -16.59
N ALA A 84 22.78 -4.95 -17.12
CA ALA A 84 21.73 -4.10 -16.55
C ALA A 84 20.39 -4.86 -16.46
N PRO A 85 19.59 -4.68 -15.39
CA PRO A 85 18.26 -5.28 -15.31
C PRO A 85 17.39 -4.83 -16.47
N LYS A 86 16.66 -5.76 -17.09
CA LYS A 86 15.72 -5.47 -18.18
C LYS A 86 14.31 -5.41 -17.65
N ILE A 87 13.69 -4.23 -17.75
CA ILE A 87 12.28 -3.99 -17.45
C ILE A 87 11.47 -4.21 -18.73
N ILE A 88 10.49 -5.10 -18.69
CA ILE A 88 9.56 -5.35 -19.80
C ILE A 88 8.17 -4.84 -19.41
N TYR A 89 7.67 -3.82 -20.13
CA TYR A 89 6.40 -3.17 -19.81
C TYR A 89 5.72 -2.54 -21.03
N PHE A 90 4.47 -2.11 -20.85
CA PHE A 90 3.75 -1.32 -21.84
C PHE A 90 4.45 0.04 -22.09
N PRO A 91 4.19 0.73 -23.22
CA PRO A 91 4.78 2.03 -23.56
C PRO A 91 4.20 3.20 -22.73
N VAL A 92 4.13 3.03 -21.41
CA VAL A 92 3.63 4.00 -20.43
C VAL A 92 4.45 3.92 -19.15
N ARG A 93 4.31 4.91 -18.25
CA ARG A 93 4.92 4.85 -16.91
C ARG A 93 4.36 3.68 -16.10
N GLY A 94 3.06 3.73 -15.82
CA GLY A 94 2.29 2.70 -15.11
C GLY A 94 3.00 2.10 -13.89
N ARG A 95 2.84 0.79 -13.69
CA ARG A 95 3.37 0.07 -12.51
C ARG A 95 4.88 -0.15 -12.55
N ALA A 96 5.52 0.01 -13.70
CA ALA A 96 6.97 -0.14 -13.84
C ALA A 96 7.74 1.09 -13.34
N GLU A 97 7.06 2.21 -13.08
CA GLU A 97 7.74 3.48 -12.78
C GLU A 97 8.58 3.43 -11.50
N VAL A 98 8.07 2.79 -10.44
CA VAL A 98 8.80 2.61 -9.18
C VAL A 98 10.06 1.74 -9.37
N MET A 99 10.06 0.81 -10.33
CA MET A 99 11.25 -0.01 -10.64
C MET A 99 12.35 0.84 -11.24
N LYS A 100 12.01 1.68 -12.22
CA LYS A 100 12.94 2.60 -12.88
C LYS A 100 13.54 3.55 -11.84
N LEU A 101 12.68 4.14 -10.99
CA LEU A 101 13.10 5.02 -9.90
C LEU A 101 14.05 4.31 -8.92
N ALA A 102 13.76 3.07 -8.53
CA ALA A 102 14.62 2.32 -7.61
C ALA A 102 16.01 2.05 -8.18
N ILE A 103 16.09 1.68 -9.46
CA ILE A 103 17.37 1.40 -10.13
C ILE A 103 18.20 2.68 -10.24
N VAL A 104 17.63 3.76 -10.80
CA VAL A 104 18.39 5.00 -11.03
C VAL A 104 18.76 5.72 -9.73
N ALA A 105 17.93 5.63 -8.69
CA ALA A 105 18.27 6.17 -7.37
C ALA A 105 19.48 5.47 -6.73
N SER A 106 19.77 4.25 -7.18
CA SER A 106 20.92 3.45 -6.72
C SER A 106 22.18 3.72 -7.53
N GLY A 107 22.10 4.57 -8.57
CA GLY A 107 23.19 4.85 -9.50
C GLY A 107 23.39 3.79 -10.60
N ASP A 108 22.51 2.79 -10.65
CA ASP A 108 22.53 1.74 -11.67
C ASP A 108 21.71 2.15 -12.91
N ASP A 109 21.92 1.41 -14.00
CA ASP A 109 21.15 1.55 -15.24
C ASP A 109 20.23 0.33 -15.48
N PHE A 110 19.25 0.48 -16.37
CA PHE A 110 18.30 -0.55 -16.80
C PHE A 110 18.07 -0.55 -18.31
N GLU A 111 17.73 -1.69 -18.87
CA GLU A 111 17.15 -1.78 -20.21
C GLU A 111 15.62 -1.68 -20.14
N LEU A 112 14.99 -1.00 -21.09
CA LEU A 112 13.52 -0.94 -21.21
C LEU A 112 13.09 -1.61 -22.52
N GLU A 113 12.42 -2.74 -22.41
CA GLU A 113 11.76 -3.42 -23.52
C GLU A 113 10.27 -3.10 -23.48
N GLN A 114 9.76 -2.49 -24.55
CA GLN A 114 8.34 -2.17 -24.66
C GLN A 114 7.60 -3.31 -25.34
N VAL A 115 6.58 -3.83 -24.67
CA VAL A 115 5.72 -4.90 -25.19
C VAL A 115 4.31 -4.37 -25.42
N ASN A 116 3.63 -4.86 -26.45
CA ASN A 116 2.20 -4.58 -26.63
C ASN A 116 1.34 -5.66 -25.96
N PHE A 117 0.05 -5.39 -25.78
CA PHE A 117 -0.86 -6.33 -25.11
C PHE A 117 -0.96 -7.70 -25.81
N GLN A 118 -1.00 -7.72 -27.14
CA GLN A 118 -1.13 -8.96 -27.92
C GLN A 118 0.14 -9.81 -27.82
N ASP A 119 1.31 -9.19 -27.94
CA ASP A 119 2.61 -9.85 -27.80
C ASP A 119 2.73 -10.48 -26.41
N MET A 120 2.42 -9.73 -25.35
CA MET A 120 2.41 -10.27 -23.99
C MET A 120 1.44 -11.45 -23.86
N LYS A 121 0.23 -11.36 -24.42
CA LYS A 121 -0.76 -12.44 -24.36
C LYS A 121 -0.34 -13.69 -25.15
N ALA A 122 0.53 -13.55 -26.15
CA ALA A 122 1.06 -14.66 -26.92
C ALA A 122 2.12 -15.50 -26.17
N HIS A 123 2.63 -15.00 -25.04
CA HIS A 123 3.69 -15.63 -24.25
C HIS A 123 3.26 -15.98 -22.81
N PRO A 124 2.23 -16.83 -22.59
CA PRO A 124 1.75 -17.19 -21.26
C PRO A 124 2.83 -17.85 -20.37
N GLU A 125 3.84 -18.46 -20.96
CA GLU A 125 5.01 -19.03 -20.28
C GLU A 125 5.90 -17.97 -19.61
N LEU A 126 5.96 -16.77 -20.18
CA LEU A 126 6.71 -15.63 -19.65
C LEU A 126 5.84 -14.74 -18.74
N TYR A 127 4.52 -14.79 -18.96
CA TYR A 127 3.53 -13.99 -18.23
C TYR A 127 2.48 -14.91 -17.59
N PRO A 128 2.81 -15.63 -16.49
CA PRO A 128 1.93 -16.65 -15.91
C PRO A 128 0.59 -16.10 -15.37
N PHE A 129 0.52 -14.79 -15.10
CA PHE A 129 -0.71 -14.09 -14.71
C PHE A 129 -1.35 -13.29 -15.86
N GLY A 130 -0.80 -13.38 -17.08
CA GLY A 130 -1.26 -12.62 -18.25
C GLY A 130 -1.15 -11.11 -18.07
N GLN A 131 -0.15 -10.64 -17.32
CA GLN A 131 0.02 -9.25 -16.90
C GLN A 131 1.50 -8.85 -16.92
N CYS A 132 1.75 -7.59 -17.25
CA CYS A 132 2.99 -6.88 -16.99
C CYS A 132 2.88 -6.10 -15.66
N PRO A 133 3.99 -5.75 -14.98
CA PRO A 133 5.39 -5.82 -15.42
C PRO A 133 6.08 -7.16 -15.24
N ARG A 134 7.16 -7.34 -16.02
CA ARG A 134 8.18 -8.38 -15.89
C ARG A 134 9.56 -7.75 -15.78
N LEU A 135 10.45 -8.32 -14.96
CA LEU A 135 11.85 -7.91 -14.80
C LEU A 135 12.75 -9.14 -15.01
N VAL A 136 13.78 -8.99 -15.83
CA VAL A 136 14.86 -9.97 -16.00
C VAL A 136 16.16 -9.37 -15.45
N ASP A 137 16.76 -10.02 -14.45
CA ASP A 137 17.97 -9.58 -13.77
C ASP A 137 18.88 -10.78 -13.45
N GLY A 138 19.82 -11.06 -14.36
CA GLY A 138 20.60 -12.30 -14.37
C GLY A 138 19.68 -13.51 -14.52
N ASP A 139 19.79 -14.47 -13.59
CA ASP A 139 18.94 -15.67 -13.55
C ASP A 139 17.54 -15.41 -12.98
N ASN A 140 17.27 -14.19 -12.50
CA ASN A 140 15.97 -13.86 -11.92
C ASN A 140 15.03 -13.33 -13.02
N ASP A 141 14.00 -14.11 -13.32
CA ASP A 141 12.92 -13.73 -14.21
C ASP A 141 11.61 -13.65 -13.42
N MET A 142 11.12 -12.43 -13.21
CA MET A 142 10.08 -12.14 -12.22
C MET A 142 8.93 -11.34 -12.82
N VAL A 143 7.72 -11.60 -12.33
CA VAL A 143 6.50 -10.82 -12.57
C VAL A 143 5.95 -10.28 -11.25
N GLN A 144 4.86 -9.50 -11.31
CA GLN A 144 4.21 -8.80 -10.19
C GLN A 144 5.01 -7.60 -9.66
N SER A 145 4.47 -6.40 -9.85
CA SER A 145 5.19 -5.15 -9.57
C SER A 145 5.72 -5.05 -8.14
N ASN A 146 4.90 -5.42 -7.16
CA ASN A 146 5.27 -5.34 -5.74
C ASN A 146 6.30 -6.41 -5.35
N ALA A 147 6.31 -7.57 -6.00
CA ALA A 147 7.36 -8.58 -5.76
C ALA A 147 8.70 -8.11 -6.34
N ILE A 148 8.66 -7.56 -7.56
CA ILE A 148 9.83 -7.02 -8.26
C ILE A 148 10.45 -5.87 -7.48
N ILE A 149 9.68 -4.85 -7.05
CA ILE A 149 10.28 -3.72 -6.32
C ILE A 149 10.86 -4.17 -4.98
N ARG A 150 10.27 -5.15 -4.28
CA ARG A 150 10.87 -5.72 -3.05
C ARG A 150 12.20 -6.42 -3.33
N TYR A 151 12.32 -7.13 -4.45
CA TYR A 151 13.60 -7.67 -4.90
C TYR A 151 14.62 -6.54 -5.14
N LEU A 152 14.25 -5.50 -5.88
CA LEU A 152 15.13 -4.35 -6.13
C LEU A 152 15.52 -3.63 -4.84
N GLY A 153 14.59 -3.50 -3.88
CA GLY A 153 14.88 -2.90 -2.59
C GLY A 153 15.89 -3.70 -1.78
N ARG A 154 15.83 -5.04 -1.81
CA ARG A 154 16.86 -5.88 -1.20
C ARG A 154 18.19 -5.77 -1.94
N LYS A 155 18.16 -5.80 -3.28
CA LYS A 155 19.35 -5.68 -4.14
C LYS A 155 20.10 -4.38 -3.89
N TYR A 156 19.38 -3.26 -3.71
CA TYR A 156 19.95 -1.92 -3.61
C TYR A 156 19.94 -1.31 -2.20
N GLY A 157 19.56 -2.07 -1.18
CA GLY A 157 19.53 -1.57 0.20
C GLY A 157 18.45 -0.52 0.48
N LEU A 158 17.36 -0.51 -0.28
CA LEU A 158 16.20 0.41 -0.15
C LEU A 158 15.05 -0.21 0.66
N TYR A 159 15.29 -1.27 1.43
CA TYR A 159 14.23 -2.07 2.07
C TYR A 159 14.30 -2.06 3.61
N GLY A 160 14.73 -0.93 4.18
CA GLY A 160 14.90 -0.77 5.63
C GLY A 160 16.18 -1.43 6.15
N LYS A 161 16.61 -0.98 7.34
CA LYS A 161 17.84 -1.45 8.02
C LYS A 161 17.57 -2.36 9.21
N SER A 162 16.30 -2.55 9.55
CA SER A 162 15.85 -3.43 10.63
C SER A 162 14.49 -4.03 10.29
N GLU A 163 14.11 -5.11 10.96
CA GLU A 163 12.81 -5.74 10.77
C GLU A 163 11.65 -4.75 10.93
N LYS A 164 11.76 -3.85 11.91
CA LYS A 164 10.75 -2.80 12.13
C LYS A 164 10.64 -1.85 10.94
N GLU A 165 11.76 -1.50 10.32
CA GLU A 165 11.76 -0.66 9.11
C GLU A 165 11.25 -1.43 7.90
N THR A 166 11.63 -2.70 7.73
CA THR A 166 11.12 -3.56 6.66
C THR A 166 9.60 -3.67 6.71
N ILE A 167 9.03 -3.93 7.90
CA ILE A 167 7.59 -3.98 8.12
C ILE A 167 6.94 -2.65 7.73
N ALA A 168 7.51 -1.53 8.18
CA ALA A 168 6.97 -0.21 7.85
C ALA A 168 7.02 0.08 6.34
N VAL A 169 8.08 -0.34 5.64
CA VAL A 169 8.16 -0.22 4.18
C VAL A 169 7.04 -1.03 3.54
N ASP A 170 6.82 -2.27 3.96
CA ASP A 170 5.76 -3.12 3.41
C ASP A 170 4.36 -2.57 3.66
N GLU A 171 4.06 -2.09 4.86
CA GLU A 171 2.77 -1.48 5.19
C GLU A 171 2.48 -0.27 4.27
N ILE A 172 3.49 0.56 4.00
CA ILE A 172 3.33 1.72 3.13
C ILE A 172 3.17 1.31 1.66
N LEU A 173 3.94 0.31 1.18
CA LEU A 173 3.78 -0.19 -0.18
C LEU A 173 2.36 -0.71 -0.44
N GLU A 174 1.78 -1.46 0.49
CA GLU A 174 0.41 -1.99 0.36
C GLU A 174 -0.66 -0.89 0.55
N GLY A 175 -0.38 0.13 1.37
CA GLY A 175 -1.20 1.34 1.46
C GLY A 175 -1.23 2.13 0.15
N VAL A 176 -0.07 2.28 -0.50
CA VAL A 176 0.04 2.91 -1.83
C VAL A 176 -0.72 2.10 -2.87
N GLU A 177 -0.63 0.77 -2.85
CA GLU A 177 -1.36 -0.09 -3.79
C GLU A 177 -2.89 0.03 -3.61
N SER A 178 -3.35 0.16 -2.37
CA SER A 178 -4.77 0.38 -2.05
C SER A 178 -5.29 1.68 -2.68
N LEU A 179 -4.56 2.79 -2.56
CA LEU A 179 -4.92 4.06 -3.22
C LEU A 179 -4.78 3.96 -4.75
N ARG A 180 -3.72 3.29 -5.23
CA ARG A 180 -3.50 3.09 -6.67
C ARG A 180 -4.65 2.35 -7.33
N CYS A 181 -5.26 1.36 -6.68
CA CYS A 181 -6.45 0.69 -7.20
C CYS A 181 -7.62 1.68 -7.40
N LYS A 182 -7.81 2.64 -6.49
CA LYS A 182 -8.84 3.69 -6.63
C LYS A 182 -8.51 4.64 -7.78
N TYR A 183 -7.25 5.05 -7.89
CA TYR A 183 -6.75 5.85 -9.00
C TYR A 183 -7.00 5.15 -10.35
N LEU A 184 -6.74 3.84 -10.45
CA LEU A 184 -6.97 3.07 -11.68
C LEU A 184 -8.46 3.01 -12.05
N THR A 185 -9.38 2.90 -11.08
CA THR A 185 -10.82 3.05 -11.33
C THR A 185 -11.14 4.43 -11.90
N LEU A 186 -10.65 5.51 -11.26
CA LEU A 186 -10.86 6.87 -11.73
C LEU A 186 -10.37 7.07 -13.18
N ILE A 187 -9.21 6.49 -13.53
CA ILE A 187 -8.60 6.64 -14.85
C ILE A 187 -9.27 5.76 -15.91
N TYR A 188 -9.42 4.46 -15.67
CA TYR A 188 -9.80 3.51 -16.72
C TYR A 188 -11.30 3.24 -16.79
N GLN A 189 -12.00 3.30 -15.65
CA GLN A 189 -13.44 3.05 -15.60
C GLN A 189 -14.22 4.35 -15.72
N ASP A 190 -13.88 5.33 -14.87
CA ASP A 190 -14.65 6.58 -14.79
C ASP A 190 -14.17 7.63 -15.79
N GLN A 191 -12.96 7.48 -16.35
CA GLN A 191 -12.34 8.41 -17.29
C GLN A 191 -12.37 9.87 -16.78
N LEU A 192 -12.04 10.05 -15.49
CA LEU A 192 -12.07 11.32 -14.75
C LEU A 192 -13.46 11.95 -14.52
N ALA A 193 -14.56 11.31 -14.95
CA ALA A 193 -15.91 11.85 -14.75
C ALA A 193 -16.30 12.02 -13.28
N THR A 194 -15.69 11.23 -12.38
CA THR A 194 -15.96 11.20 -10.94
C THR A 194 -14.86 11.89 -10.11
N LYS A 195 -13.96 12.68 -10.74
CA LYS A 195 -12.76 13.21 -10.08
C LYS A 195 -13.04 13.99 -8.79
N ASP A 196 -14.13 14.75 -8.72
CA ASP A 196 -14.45 15.54 -7.52
C ASP A 196 -14.89 14.63 -6.37
N ALA A 197 -15.73 13.63 -6.66
CA ALA A 197 -16.13 12.62 -5.68
C ALA A 197 -14.93 11.76 -5.22
N TYR A 198 -14.00 11.46 -6.13
CA TYR A 198 -12.74 10.80 -5.81
C TYR A 198 -11.93 11.65 -4.83
N TRP A 199 -11.75 12.94 -5.11
CA TRP A 199 -11.02 13.84 -4.20
C TRP A 199 -11.70 13.89 -2.84
N THR A 200 -13.01 14.12 -2.79
CA THR A 200 -13.76 14.12 -1.52
C THR A 200 -13.56 12.83 -0.73
N SER A 201 -13.47 11.68 -1.38
CA SER A 201 -13.35 10.39 -0.69
C SER A 201 -11.91 10.03 -0.30
N HIS A 202 -10.92 10.39 -1.12
CA HIS A 202 -9.55 9.86 -0.99
C HIS A 202 -8.48 10.93 -0.74
N GLY A 203 -8.76 12.18 -1.10
CA GLY A 203 -7.82 13.30 -0.97
C GLY A 203 -8.25 14.42 -0.04
N ASP A 204 -9.53 14.55 0.32
CA ASP A 204 -9.97 15.57 1.27
C ASP A 204 -9.70 15.10 2.72
N PRO A 205 -8.88 15.82 3.51
CA PRO A 205 -8.67 15.51 4.93
C PRO A 205 -9.95 15.40 5.76
N ALA A 206 -11.02 16.11 5.38
CA ALA A 206 -12.30 16.08 6.08
C ALA A 206 -13.02 14.72 5.99
N SER A 207 -12.62 13.84 5.07
CA SER A 207 -13.21 12.52 4.87
C SER A 207 -12.62 11.40 5.75
N VAL A 208 -11.75 11.75 6.70
CA VAL A 208 -11.02 10.79 7.56
C VAL A 208 -11.95 9.88 8.39
N ASP A 209 -13.15 10.35 8.72
CA ASP A 209 -14.13 9.59 9.52
C ASP A 209 -15.06 8.73 8.65
N SER A 210 -14.86 8.70 7.33
CA SER A 210 -15.69 7.90 6.41
C SER A 210 -15.47 6.39 6.61
N ARG A 211 -16.57 5.64 6.46
CA ARG A 211 -16.56 4.18 6.57
C ARG A 211 -15.69 3.59 5.44
N ASN A 212 -14.74 2.72 5.82
CA ASN A 212 -13.73 2.10 4.94
C ASN A 212 -12.57 3.01 4.51
N GLY A 213 -12.20 4.00 5.34
CA GLY A 213 -10.88 4.64 5.27
C GLY A 213 -10.72 5.64 4.14
N GLY A 214 -11.55 6.69 4.11
CA GLY A 214 -11.30 7.86 3.26
C GLY A 214 -10.02 8.61 3.62
N ALA A 215 -9.74 9.72 2.93
CA ALA A 215 -8.55 10.55 3.15
C ALA A 215 -7.21 9.78 3.10
N HIS A 216 -7.02 8.91 2.12
CA HIS A 216 -5.79 8.12 1.97
C HIS A 216 -4.53 9.00 1.95
N LEU A 217 -4.59 10.15 1.26
CA LEU A 217 -3.47 11.10 1.21
C LEU A 217 -3.13 11.69 2.59
N LEU A 218 -4.12 11.91 3.45
CA LEU A 218 -3.90 12.37 4.82
C LEU A 218 -3.10 11.34 5.63
N TYR A 219 -3.31 10.05 5.41
CA TYR A 219 -2.55 9.03 6.12
C TYR A 219 -1.07 9.04 5.72
N PHE A 220 -0.74 9.29 4.45
CA PHE A 220 0.65 9.47 4.04
C PHE A 220 1.28 10.72 4.67
N SER A 221 0.59 11.86 4.67
CA SER A 221 1.06 13.06 5.38
C SER A 221 1.35 12.78 6.87
N ARG A 222 0.43 12.09 7.55
CA ARG A 222 0.61 11.68 8.96
C ARG A 222 1.78 10.72 9.16
N LEU A 223 1.99 9.76 8.26
CA LEU A 223 3.12 8.82 8.34
C LEU A 223 4.46 9.54 8.15
N LEU A 224 4.54 10.47 7.19
CA LEU A 224 5.71 11.30 6.97
C LEU A 224 6.04 12.15 8.21
N ALA A 225 5.02 12.79 8.80
CA ALA A 225 5.16 13.56 10.03
C ALA A 225 5.64 12.69 11.21
N ARG A 226 5.05 11.49 11.39
CA ARG A 226 5.46 10.55 12.44
C ARG A 226 6.91 10.11 12.33
N ASN A 227 7.38 9.80 11.12
CA ASN A 227 8.80 9.46 10.92
C ASN A 227 9.70 10.65 11.27
N LYS A 228 9.33 11.86 10.85
CA LYS A 228 10.04 13.10 11.20
C LYS A 228 10.12 13.34 12.71
N GLU A 229 8.99 13.19 13.42
CA GLU A 229 8.90 13.35 14.88
C GLU A 229 9.76 12.31 15.62
N ALA A 230 9.86 11.10 15.07
CA ALA A 230 10.76 10.06 15.58
C ALA A 230 12.24 10.29 15.25
N GLY A 231 12.60 11.44 14.67
CA GLY A 231 13.98 11.79 14.27
C GLY A 231 14.41 11.21 12.91
N GLY A 232 13.49 10.61 12.15
CA GLY A 232 13.73 10.04 10.83
C GLY A 232 13.59 11.04 9.70
N GLY A 233 14.57 11.07 8.80
CA GLY A 233 14.44 11.64 7.44
C GLY A 233 14.17 13.14 7.32
N GLY A 234 13.95 13.88 8.41
CA GLY A 234 13.68 15.32 8.39
C GLY A 234 12.43 15.72 7.58
N GLY A 235 11.47 14.81 7.39
CA GLY A 235 10.32 15.01 6.49
C GLY A 235 10.61 14.72 5.01
N LYS A 236 11.73 14.06 4.71
CA LYS A 236 12.15 13.65 3.35
C LYS A 236 12.24 12.13 3.19
N ALA A 237 11.86 11.38 4.22
CA ALA A 237 11.75 9.93 4.18
C ALA A 237 10.56 9.46 5.03
N PHE A 238 9.91 8.40 4.59
CA PHE A 238 8.78 7.75 5.25
C PHE A 238 9.22 6.72 6.29
N VAL A 239 10.41 6.14 6.14
CA VAL A 239 10.94 5.11 7.05
C VAL A 239 12.41 5.38 7.35
N GLY A 240 12.73 5.56 8.63
CA GLY A 240 14.10 5.76 9.07
C GLY A 240 14.71 7.06 8.53
N SER A 241 16.02 7.10 8.32
CA SER A 241 16.75 8.29 7.92
C SER A 241 17.17 8.36 6.46
N GLY A 242 16.99 7.29 5.69
CA GLY A 242 17.44 7.18 4.30
C GLY A 242 16.31 6.85 3.34
N LEU A 243 16.62 6.90 2.04
CA LEU A 243 15.69 6.53 0.98
C LEU A 243 15.34 5.03 1.06
N THR A 244 14.06 4.74 0.89
CA THR A 244 13.49 3.39 0.83
C THR A 244 12.50 3.26 -0.32
N LEU A 245 12.04 2.03 -0.60
CA LEU A 245 10.95 1.80 -1.56
C LEU A 245 9.65 2.52 -1.19
N ALA A 246 9.39 2.72 0.11
CA ALA A 246 8.21 3.45 0.57
C ALA A 246 8.20 4.87 0.00
N ASP A 247 9.36 5.53 -0.01
CA ASP A 247 9.51 6.89 -0.54
C ASP A 247 9.25 6.93 -2.05
N LEU A 248 9.81 5.99 -2.80
CA LEU A 248 9.63 5.94 -4.26
C LEU A 248 8.20 5.62 -4.67
N ALA A 249 7.52 4.74 -3.92
CA ALA A 249 6.13 4.40 -4.14
C ALA A 249 5.19 5.57 -3.80
N VAL A 250 5.46 6.27 -2.68
CA VAL A 250 4.68 7.46 -2.30
C VAL A 250 4.95 8.62 -3.27
N TYR A 251 6.21 8.82 -3.70
CA TYR A 251 6.56 9.80 -4.72
C TYR A 251 5.74 9.58 -6.00
N ASP A 252 5.69 8.34 -6.50
CA ASP A 252 4.93 8.02 -7.72
C ASP A 252 3.43 8.30 -7.54
N ILE A 253 2.79 7.81 -6.46
CA ILE A 253 1.36 8.05 -6.29
C ILE A 253 1.04 9.53 -6.06
N VAL A 254 1.91 10.29 -5.39
CA VAL A 254 1.77 11.75 -5.24
C VAL A 254 1.92 12.45 -6.60
N ASP A 255 2.90 12.06 -7.43
CA ASP A 255 3.07 12.60 -8.79
C ASP A 255 1.80 12.45 -9.64
N LEU A 256 1.16 11.28 -9.56
CA LEU A 256 -0.10 11.01 -10.25
C LEU A 256 -1.26 11.89 -9.75
N HIS A 257 -1.31 12.18 -8.44
CA HIS A 257 -2.36 13.02 -7.87
C HIS A 257 -2.12 14.51 -8.13
N VAL A 258 -0.88 14.99 -8.10
CA VAL A 258 -0.55 16.39 -8.43
C VAL A 258 -0.96 16.74 -9.86
N ARG A 259 -0.81 15.81 -10.81
CA ARG A 259 -1.21 16.02 -12.21
C ARG A 259 -2.70 16.25 -12.40
N ILE A 260 -3.55 15.64 -11.56
CA ILE A 260 -5.01 15.70 -11.69
C ILE A 260 -5.62 16.73 -10.72
N PHE A 261 -5.02 16.87 -9.53
CA PHE A 261 -5.56 17.61 -8.38
C PHE A 261 -4.57 18.66 -7.84
N GLY A 262 -3.80 19.30 -8.72
CA GLY A 262 -2.69 20.19 -8.34
C GLY A 262 -3.07 21.25 -7.30
N ASP A 263 -4.17 21.97 -7.52
CA ASP A 263 -4.63 23.02 -6.61
C ASP A 263 -5.04 22.45 -5.25
N GLN A 264 -5.77 21.32 -5.25
CA GLN A 264 -6.20 20.70 -4.00
C GLN A 264 -5.01 20.10 -3.22
N MET A 265 -4.04 19.49 -3.91
CA MET A 265 -2.79 19.01 -3.32
C MET A 265 -1.99 20.15 -2.69
N GLN A 266 -1.88 21.29 -3.37
CA GLN A 266 -1.18 22.48 -2.88
C GLN A 266 -1.82 23.07 -1.63
N ALA A 267 -3.15 23.06 -1.56
CA ALA A 267 -3.88 23.56 -0.40
C ALA A 267 -3.82 22.59 0.80
N ALA A 268 -3.97 21.29 0.57
CA ALA A 268 -4.16 20.31 1.65
C ALA A 268 -2.85 19.67 2.14
N TYR A 269 -1.85 19.49 1.27
CA TYR A 269 -0.67 18.64 1.54
C TYR A 269 0.67 19.28 1.15
N PRO A 270 1.01 20.48 1.63
CA PRO A 270 2.28 21.14 1.31
C PRO A 270 3.51 20.34 1.78
N ASP A 271 3.37 19.50 2.80
CA ASP A 271 4.40 18.58 3.29
C ASP A 271 4.72 17.46 2.28
N LEU A 272 3.68 16.85 1.70
CA LEU A 272 3.84 15.84 0.65
C LEU A 272 4.43 16.44 -0.63
N LEU A 273 4.09 17.69 -0.97
CA LEU A 273 4.71 18.39 -2.09
C LEU A 273 6.18 18.72 -1.84
N SER A 274 6.53 19.13 -0.62
CA SER A 274 7.93 19.34 -0.23
C SER A 274 8.74 18.04 -0.29
N PHE A 275 8.16 16.94 0.19
CA PHE A 275 8.73 15.60 0.05
C PHE A 275 8.89 15.20 -1.43
N HIS A 276 7.85 15.35 -2.25
CA HIS A 276 7.88 15.00 -3.67
C HIS A 276 8.98 15.76 -4.42
N SER A 277 9.09 17.07 -4.16
CA SER A 277 10.18 17.89 -4.70
C SER A 277 11.55 17.38 -4.26
N ALA A 278 11.73 17.06 -2.97
CA ALA A 278 13.00 16.55 -2.46
C ALA A 278 13.43 15.22 -3.12
N ILE A 279 12.49 14.30 -3.37
CA ILE A 279 12.79 13.04 -4.08
C ILE A 279 13.14 13.30 -5.54
N SER A 280 12.45 14.22 -6.21
CA SER A 280 12.72 14.56 -7.62
C SER A 280 14.12 15.14 -7.87
N GLU A 281 14.74 15.71 -6.84
CA GLU A 281 16.09 16.30 -6.89
C GLU A 281 17.21 15.32 -6.52
N LEU A 282 16.88 14.07 -6.15
CA LEU A 282 17.91 13.07 -5.85
C LEU A 282 18.73 12.75 -7.12
N PRO A 283 20.06 12.56 -6.98
CA PRO A 283 20.90 12.12 -8.11
C PRO A 283 20.35 10.87 -8.78
N GLY A 284 20.51 10.75 -10.09
CA GLY A 284 19.95 9.64 -10.88
C GLY A 284 18.44 9.76 -11.13
N ILE A 285 17.63 10.05 -10.09
CA ILE A 285 16.18 10.33 -10.27
C ILE A 285 16.00 11.60 -11.09
N LYS A 286 16.67 12.70 -10.72
CA LYS A 286 16.60 13.97 -11.44
C LYS A 286 16.93 13.82 -12.92
N ASP A 287 18.03 13.11 -13.21
CA ASP A 287 18.50 12.87 -14.57
C ASP A 287 17.51 12.00 -15.35
N TYR A 288 16.99 10.94 -14.71
CA TYR A 288 15.97 10.08 -15.30
C TYR A 288 14.69 10.84 -15.64
N LEU A 289 14.19 11.68 -14.72
CA LEU A 289 12.96 12.47 -14.92
C LEU A 289 13.09 13.47 -16.07
N ALA A 290 14.29 13.99 -16.33
CA ALA A 290 14.58 14.87 -17.46
C ALA A 290 14.86 14.12 -18.78
N SER A 291 15.03 12.80 -18.74
CA SER A 291 15.42 11.98 -19.89
C SER A 291 14.20 11.52 -20.72
N PRO A 292 14.39 11.17 -22.01
CA PRO A 292 13.33 10.55 -22.82
C PRO A 292 12.88 9.17 -22.32
N ARG A 293 13.61 8.57 -21.35
CA ARG A 293 13.24 7.28 -20.73
C ARG A 293 12.09 7.44 -19.73
N ARG A 294 11.85 8.66 -19.22
CA ARG A 294 10.62 9.01 -18.50
C ARG A 294 9.50 9.24 -19.52
N LEU A 295 8.77 8.17 -19.80
CA LEU A 295 7.72 8.18 -20.82
C LEU A 295 6.65 9.24 -20.51
N ALA A 296 6.24 9.98 -21.54
CA ALA A 296 5.22 11.02 -21.42
C ALA A 296 3.85 10.45 -21.03
N ALA A 297 3.48 9.30 -21.61
CA ALA A 297 2.24 8.62 -21.31
C ALA A 297 2.27 7.99 -19.90
N VAL A 298 1.33 8.41 -19.06
CA VAL A 298 1.20 7.94 -17.68
C VAL A 298 0.51 6.59 -17.62
N ASN A 299 -0.62 6.52 -18.33
CA ASN A 299 -1.58 5.43 -18.40
C ASN A 299 -1.85 5.08 -19.87
N GLY A 300 -2.36 3.87 -20.12
CA GLY A 300 -2.63 3.36 -21.47
C GLY A 300 -3.72 4.09 -22.24
N ASN A 301 -4.49 4.95 -21.57
CA ASN A 301 -5.56 5.75 -22.18
C ASN A 301 -5.22 7.26 -22.28
N ASN A 302 -3.95 7.64 -22.06
CA ASN A 302 -3.46 9.02 -22.08
C ASN A 302 -4.11 9.98 -21.05
N LEU A 303 -4.85 9.46 -20.07
CA LEU A 303 -5.35 10.25 -18.95
C LEU A 303 -4.34 10.25 -17.79
N GLY A 304 -4.45 11.26 -16.93
CA GLY A 304 -3.69 11.38 -15.68
C GLY A 304 -2.34 12.08 -15.80
#